data_AF-A0A183D5F7-F1
#
_entry.id   AF-A0A183D5F7-F1
#
_cell.length_a   1.000
_cell.length_b   1.000
_cell.length_c   1.000
_cell.angle_alpha   90.00
_cell.angle_beta   90.00
_cell.angle_gamma   90.00
#
_symmetry.space_group_name_H-M   'P 1'
#
loop_
_entity.id
_entity.type
_entity.pdbx_description
1 polymer ?
#
loop_
_entity_poly.entity_id
_entity_poly.type
_entity_poly.pdbx_seq_one_letter_code
_entity_poly.pdbx_strand_id
1 'polypeptide(L)'
;MNQNYGLSEKVETVSGDDKISVDIPHRRLWEEFHCNNNEMILTNKGRCVYPRIAYNVKGLDLKSVYAVCLKICRADCTRFIIYM
;
A
#
# COMPACT_ATOMS: atom_id res chain seq x y z
N MET A 1 2.14 25.26 -0.42
CA MET A 1 1.46 25.42 0.89
C MET A 1 1.54 24.10 1.61
N ASN A 2 2.41 24.00 2.60
CA ASN A 2 2.58 22.82 3.43
C ASN A 2 1.42 22.76 4.44
N GLN A 3 0.66 21.67 4.45
CA GLN A 3 -0.19 21.32 5.58
C GLN A 3 0.14 19.91 6.05
N ASN A 4 0.78 19.87 7.21
CA ASN A 4 1.01 18.69 8.03
C ASN A 4 -0.34 18.16 8.49
N TYR A 5 -0.79 17.04 7.94
CA TYR A 5 -1.92 16.28 8.50
C TYR A 5 -1.39 15.32 9.55
N GLY A 6 -1.28 15.82 10.77
CA GLY A 6 -1.07 15.01 11.95
C GLY A 6 -2.30 14.16 12.24
N LEU A 7 -2.24 12.90 11.82
CA LEU A 7 -2.79 11.78 12.58
C LEU A 7 -1.59 10.91 12.94
N SER A 8 -1.10 11.09 14.17
CA SER A 8 -0.25 10.08 14.80
C SER A 8 -1.15 8.87 15.07
N GLU A 9 -1.40 8.07 14.04
CA GLU A 9 -1.67 6.67 14.27
C GLU A 9 -0.36 6.17 14.89
N LYS A 10 -0.41 5.86 16.18
CA LYS A 10 0.66 5.16 16.86
C LYS A 10 0.74 3.79 16.20
N VAL A 11 1.46 3.72 15.07
CA VAL A 11 1.96 2.48 14.53
C VAL A 11 2.86 1.99 15.64
N GLU A 12 2.35 1.07 16.46
CA GLU A 12 3.21 0.29 17.32
C GLU A 12 4.12 -0.48 16.37
N THR A 13 5.26 0.15 16.09
CA THR A 13 6.46 -0.54 15.66
C THR A 13 6.79 -1.47 16.81
N VAL A 14 6.16 -2.65 16.81
CA VAL A 14 6.80 -3.84 17.37
C VAL A 14 8.22 -3.77 16.86
N SER A 15 9.18 -3.74 17.77
CA SER A 15 10.62 -3.71 17.48
C SER A 15 10.96 -4.92 16.63
N GLY A 16 10.67 -4.82 15.33
CA GLY A 16 10.88 -5.84 14.35
C GLY A 16 12.35 -5.81 14.01
N ASP A 17 12.97 -6.98 14.01
CA ASP A 17 14.36 -7.18 13.62
C ASP A 17 14.71 -6.25 12.45
N ASP A 18 15.74 -5.40 12.61
CA ASP A 18 16.28 -4.50 11.57
C ASP A 18 16.71 -5.24 10.27
N LYS A 19 16.54 -6.56 10.24
CA LYS A 19 16.79 -7.47 9.13
C LYS A 19 15.64 -7.55 8.14
N ILE A 20 14.38 -7.36 8.57
CA ILE A 20 13.23 -7.55 7.69
C ILE A 20 13.04 -6.33 6.81
N SER A 21 13.11 -6.52 5.48
CA SER A 21 12.88 -5.46 4.50
C SER A 21 11.84 -5.88 3.49
N VAL A 22 10.99 -4.95 3.06
CA VAL A 22 9.94 -5.17 2.07
C VAL A 22 10.10 -4.17 0.93
N ASP A 23 10.11 -4.67 -0.30
CA ASP A 23 10.13 -3.84 -1.52
C ASP A 23 8.95 -4.17 -2.45
N ILE A 24 8.53 -3.18 -3.24
CA ILE A 24 7.46 -3.32 -4.23
C ILE A 24 8.10 -3.57 -5.60
N PRO A 25 7.91 -4.75 -6.21
CA PRO A 25 8.38 -5.00 -7.56
C PRO A 25 7.66 -4.09 -8.56
N HIS A 26 8.32 -3.77 -9.67
CA HIS A 26 7.79 -2.85 -10.70
C HIS A 26 7.37 -1.48 -10.16
N ARG A 27 8.09 -0.94 -9.16
CA ARG A 27 7.81 0.38 -8.56
C ARG A 27 7.61 1.48 -9.61
N ARG A 28 8.39 1.48 -10.69
CA ARG A 28 8.26 2.46 -11.77
C ARG A 28 6.85 2.48 -12.40
N LEU A 29 6.23 1.32 -12.58
CA LEU A 29 4.86 1.24 -13.10
C LEU A 29 3.87 1.87 -12.11
N TRP A 30 4.06 1.62 -10.82
CA TRP A 30 3.26 2.26 -9.77
C TRP A 30 3.44 3.78 -9.76
N GLU A 31 4.67 4.28 -9.96
CA GLU A 31 4.97 5.71 -10.05
C GLU A 31 4.31 6.34 -11.28
N GLU A 32 4.35 5.68 -12.44
CA GLU A 32 3.67 6.14 -13.65
C GLU A 32 2.15 6.22 -13.43
N PHE A 33 1.53 5.23 -12.79
CA PHE A 33 0.11 5.29 -12.44
C PHE A 33 -0.19 6.39 -11.41
N HIS A 34 0.67 6.56 -10.41
CA HIS A 34 0.50 7.60 -9.39
C HIS A 34 0.54 9.00 -10.00
N CYS A 35 1.49 9.26 -10.90
CA CYS A 35 1.59 10.53 -11.64
C CYS A 35 0.35 10.83 -12.50
N ASN A 36 -0.36 9.80 -12.95
CA ASN A 36 -1.56 9.92 -13.77
C ASN A 36 -2.87 9.75 -12.98
N ASN A 37 -2.86 10.05 -11.67
CA ASN A 37 -3.99 9.85 -10.75
C ASN A 37 -4.47 8.39 -10.76
N ASN A 38 -3.74 7.51 -10.08
CA ASN A 38 -4.04 6.08 -10.04
C ASN A 38 -5.49 5.81 -9.58
N GLU A 39 -6.34 5.39 -10.51
CA GLU A 39 -7.75 5.06 -10.30
C GLU A 39 -7.99 3.55 -10.35
N MET A 40 -8.91 3.08 -9.51
CA MET A 40 -9.22 1.66 -9.38
C MET A 40 -10.68 1.41 -9.70
N ILE A 41 -10.95 0.42 -10.58
CA ILE A 41 -12.31 0.06 -10.96
C ILE A 41 -12.89 -0.93 -9.94
N LEU A 42 -14.04 -0.58 -9.36
CA LEU A 42 -14.84 -1.49 -8.54
C LEU A 42 -16.00 -2.05 -9.37
N THR A 43 -16.24 -3.36 -9.27
CA THR A 43 -17.41 -4.00 -9.88
C THR A 43 -18.09 -4.92 -8.88
N ASN A 44 -19.38 -5.19 -9.09
CA ASN A 44 -20.15 -6.10 -8.23
C ASN A 44 -19.59 -7.53 -8.22
N LYS A 45 -18.91 -7.96 -9.30
CA LYS A 45 -18.25 -9.27 -9.38
C LYS A 45 -16.82 -9.27 -8.81
N GLY A 46 -16.36 -8.13 -8.30
CA GLY A 46 -14.97 -7.89 -7.97
C GLY A 46 -14.12 -7.55 -9.20
N ARG A 47 -12.96 -6.96 -8.95
CA ARG A 47 -11.95 -6.66 -9.97
C ARG A 47 -10.58 -6.80 -9.33
N CYS A 48 -9.62 -7.29 -10.09
CA CYS A 48 -8.24 -7.32 -9.64
C CYS A 48 -7.65 -5.90 -9.68
N VAL A 49 -6.93 -5.54 -8.62
CA VAL A 49 -6.12 -4.32 -8.57
C VAL A 49 -5.06 -4.35 -9.68
N TYR A 50 -4.96 -3.27 -10.44
CA TYR A 50 -3.91 -3.00 -11.40
C TYR A 50 -3.29 -1.62 -11.15
N PRO A 51 -1.96 -1.47 -11.11
CA PRO A 51 -0.94 -2.53 -11.21
C PRO A 51 -1.08 -3.59 -10.10
N ARG A 52 -0.55 -4.81 -10.33
CA ARG A 52 -0.71 -5.91 -9.37
C ARG A 52 -0.02 -5.57 -8.05
N ILE A 53 -0.71 -5.74 -6.92
CA ILE A 53 -0.09 -5.66 -5.59
C ILE A 53 0.79 -6.89 -5.40
N ALA A 54 2.09 -6.65 -5.22
CA ALA A 54 3.09 -7.68 -4.95
C ALA A 54 4.17 -7.09 -4.05
N TYR A 55 4.88 -7.94 -3.33
CA TYR A 55 5.93 -7.56 -2.39
C TYR A 55 7.05 -8.58 -2.45
N ASN A 56 8.30 -8.12 -2.43
CA ASN A 56 9.45 -8.95 -2.11
C ASN A 56 9.79 -8.74 -0.64
N VAL A 57 9.76 -9.82 0.13
CA VAL A 57 10.09 -9.80 1.57
C VAL A 57 11.43 -10.48 1.77
N LYS A 58 12.35 -9.84 2.49
CA LYS A 58 13.70 -10.35 2.78
C LYS A 58 13.95 -10.30 4.29
N GLY A 59 14.88 -11.13 4.75
CA GLY A 59 15.32 -11.14 6.15
C GLY A 59 14.41 -11.88 7.13
N LEU A 60 13.44 -12.65 6.63
CA LEU A 60 12.64 -13.55 7.46
C LEU A 60 13.49 -14.73 7.95
N ASP A 61 13.33 -15.11 9.22
CA ASP A 61 13.83 -16.37 9.74
C ASP A 61 13.06 -17.55 9.14
N LEU A 62 13.78 -18.50 8.55
CA LEU A 62 13.22 -19.69 7.89
C LEU A 62 12.58 -20.67 8.87
N LYS A 63 12.87 -20.58 10.17
CA LYS A 63 12.32 -21.50 11.19
C LYS A 63 11.03 -21.01 11.82
N SER A 64 10.61 -19.79 11.49
CA SER A 64 9.45 -19.13 12.09
C SER A 64 8.22 -19.17 11.17
N VAL A 65 7.03 -19.08 11.76
CA VAL A 65 5.75 -19.05 11.03
C VAL A 65 5.24 -17.60 10.98
N TYR A 66 4.81 -17.16 9.80
CA TYR A 66 4.35 -15.79 9.57
C TYR A 66 2.94 -15.75 8.97
N ALA A 67 2.21 -14.68 9.27
CA ALA A 67 0.97 -14.33 8.60
C ALA A 67 1.19 -13.02 7.82
N VAL A 68 0.68 -12.96 6.59
CA VAL A 68 0.70 -11.75 5.76
C VAL A 68 -0.73 -11.29 5.55
N CYS A 69 -1.01 -10.03 5.88
CA CYS A 69 -2.33 -9.44 5.72
C CYS A 69 -2.23 -8.15 4.92
N LEU A 70 -3.19 -7.94 4.00
CA LEU A 70 -3.34 -6.71 3.25
C LEU A 70 -4.61 -6.00 3.73
N LYS A 71 -4.46 -4.76 4.22
CA LYS A 71 -5.58 -3.89 4.60
C LYS A 71 -5.53 -2.64 3.75
N ILE A 72 -6.63 -2.32 3.08
CA ILE A 72 -6.79 -1.05 2.36
C ILE A 72 -7.55 -0.08 3.27
N CYS A 73 -6.95 1.08 3.53
CA CYS A 73 -7.52 2.13 4.36
C CYS A 73 -7.82 3.37 3.53
N ARG A 74 -8.71 4.23 4.04
CA ARG A 74 -8.94 5.55 3.44
C ARG A 74 -7.68 6.39 3.55
N ALA A 75 -7.26 7.00 2.44
CA ALA A 75 -6.17 7.98 2.46
C ALA A 75 -6.64 9.34 3.03
N ASP A 76 -7.90 9.70 2.79
CA ASP A 76 -8.49 10.94 3.27
C ASP A 76 -10.02 10.85 3.49
N CYS A 77 -10.58 11.97 3.94
CA CYS A 77 -12.01 12.16 4.19
C CYS A 77 -12.80 12.71 2.99
N THR A 78 -12.14 12.97 1.86
CA THR A 78 -12.67 13.71 0.71
C THR A 78 -13.45 12.78 -0.23
N ARG A 79 -14.44 13.33 -0.93
CA ARG A 79 -15.13 12.65 -2.02
C ARG A 79 -14.68 13.26 -3.33
N PHE A 80 -14.15 12.43 -4.23
CA PHE A 80 -13.72 12.83 -5.56
C PHE A 80 -14.80 12.46 -6.59
N ILE A 81 -15.07 13.36 -7.53
CA ILE A 81 -15.97 13.15 -8.66
C ILE A 81 -15.12 13.20 -9.92
N ILE A 82 -15.15 12.13 -10.70
CA ILE A 82 -14.42 12.02 -11.96
C ILE A 82 -15.40 12.33 -13.09
N TYR A 83 -15.05 13.29 -13.95
CA TYR A 83 -15.79 13.59 -15.18
C TYR A 83 -15.14 12.79 -16.31
N MET A 84 -15.93 11.94 -16.98
CA MET A 84 -15.52 11.19 -18.17
C MET A 84 -15.90 11.93 -19.45
#